data_AF-A0A0A0KZU2-F1
#
_entry.id   AF-A0A0A0KZU2-F1
#
_cell.length_a   1.000
_cell.length_b   1.000
_cell.length_c   1.000
_cell.angle_alpha   90.00
_cell.angle_beta   90.00
_cell.angle_gamma   90.00
#
_symmetry.space_group_name_H-M   'P 1'
#
loop_
_entity.id
_entity.type
_entity.pdbx_description
1 polymer ?
#
loop_
_entity_poly.entity_id
_entity_poly.type
_entity_poly.pdbx_seq_one_letter_code
_entity_poly.pdbx_strand_id
1 'polypeptide(L)'
;MTFNLKQRIHPNFIAKDPQPQRDTKRLLETRPRIRSITDRYNKMKEEQNQLMNSVSELQFWKREAAALKQQLHYLQECHRQLMGEELSGLSVKDLQNLESQLEMSLKGVRVKKEKTLSDEITELKQKGNHMHQENVELYKRLDMTRKENAELQMKAYGPMEIDKTSSSSQQFTITNRYSMPALQLRQPQPQNNETPGIKLGLQLQ
;
A
#
# COMPACT_ATOMS: atom_id res chain seq x y z
N MET A 1 -71.93 44.81 108.86
CA MET A 1 -70.56 45.18 108.44
C MET A 1 -69.64 43.99 108.70
N THR A 2 -68.91 43.60 107.65
CA THR A 2 -67.56 42.98 107.60
C THR A 2 -67.26 41.55 108.10
N PHE A 3 -66.98 40.66 107.11
CA PHE A 3 -65.82 39.73 106.91
C PHE A 3 -65.58 38.58 107.91
N ASN A 4 -65.11 37.36 107.55
CA ASN A 4 -64.05 37.01 106.59
C ASN A 4 -64.03 35.50 106.20
N LEU A 5 -63.43 35.20 105.04
CA LEU A 5 -63.16 33.88 104.45
C LEU A 5 -61.86 33.26 105.02
N LYS A 6 -61.79 31.92 105.13
CA LYS A 6 -60.53 31.15 104.94
C LYS A 6 -60.80 29.69 104.56
N GLN A 7 -60.55 29.35 103.29
CA GLN A 7 -60.50 27.98 102.77
C GLN A 7 -59.10 27.38 102.98
N ARG A 8 -59.06 26.07 103.27
CA ARG A 8 -57.88 25.24 103.56
C ARG A 8 -57.55 24.38 102.32
N ILE A 9 -56.29 24.40 101.88
CA ILE A 9 -55.76 23.64 100.74
C ILE A 9 -55.33 22.23 101.17
N HIS A 10 -55.54 21.21 100.32
CA HIS A 10 -54.85 19.90 100.36
C HIS A 10 -54.03 19.68 99.07
N PRO A 11 -52.83 19.06 99.13
CA PRO A 11 -51.95 18.90 97.97
C PRO A 11 -52.11 17.57 97.19
N ASN A 12 -51.69 17.66 95.92
CA ASN A 12 -51.67 16.73 94.80
C ASN A 12 -50.88 15.42 94.99
N PHE A 13 -51.34 14.35 94.32
CA PHE A 13 -50.54 13.20 93.90
C PHE A 13 -50.73 13.02 92.37
N ILE A 14 -49.66 13.16 91.58
CA ILE A 14 -49.69 12.98 90.12
C ILE A 14 -48.83 11.76 89.78
N ALA A 15 -49.47 10.72 89.22
CA ALA A 15 -48.80 9.56 88.62
C ALA A 15 -48.19 9.93 87.27
N LYS A 16 -46.98 9.44 86.97
CA LYS A 16 -46.31 9.55 85.67
C LYS A 16 -46.84 8.48 84.71
N ASP A 17 -47.40 8.89 83.58
CA ASP A 17 -47.73 8.01 82.45
C ASP A 17 -46.49 7.62 81.61
N PRO A 18 -46.49 6.46 80.94
CA PRO A 18 -45.38 5.97 80.11
C PRO A 18 -45.39 6.56 78.67
N GLN A 19 -44.21 6.93 78.16
CA GLN A 19 -43.98 7.46 76.80
C GLN A 19 -44.01 6.38 75.70
N PRO A 20 -44.68 6.59 74.53
CA PRO A 20 -44.99 5.54 73.57
C PRO A 20 -44.01 5.43 72.39
N GLN A 21 -43.86 4.20 71.87
CA GLN A 21 -43.04 3.74 70.72
C GLN A 21 -43.33 4.37 69.33
N ARG A 22 -43.83 5.61 69.25
CA ARG A 22 -44.22 6.25 67.98
C ARG A 22 -43.04 6.90 67.24
N ASP A 23 -42.02 7.38 67.95
CA ASP A 23 -40.91 8.11 67.34
C ASP A 23 -39.88 7.20 66.67
N THR A 24 -39.73 5.97 67.17
CA THR A 24 -38.84 4.97 66.56
C THR A 24 -39.37 4.47 65.20
N LYS A 25 -40.69 4.38 65.02
CA LYS A 25 -41.31 3.98 63.75
C LYS A 25 -41.10 5.00 62.63
N ARG A 26 -41.18 6.31 62.91
CA ARG A 26 -40.91 7.38 61.92
C ARG A 26 -39.45 7.42 61.47
N LEU A 27 -38.51 7.18 62.39
CA LEU A 27 -37.08 7.09 62.09
C LEU A 27 -36.72 5.83 61.27
N LEU A 28 -37.47 4.74 61.45
CA LEU A 28 -37.31 3.51 60.68
C LEU A 28 -37.87 3.61 59.25
N GLU A 29 -38.92 4.39 59.01
CA GLU A 29 -39.48 4.65 57.66
C GLU A 29 -38.64 5.64 56.82
N THR A 30 -37.98 6.60 57.46
CA THR A 30 -37.18 7.61 56.76
C THR A 30 -35.90 7.02 56.17
N ARG A 31 -35.28 6.04 56.81
CA ARG A 31 -34.06 5.36 56.31
C ARG A 31 -34.21 4.65 54.95
N PRO A 32 -35.23 3.80 54.72
CA PRO A 32 -35.45 3.19 53.41
C PRO A 32 -35.92 4.21 52.36
N ARG A 33 -36.66 5.25 52.76
CA ARG A 33 -37.08 6.33 51.85
C ARG A 33 -35.90 7.17 51.36
N ILE A 34 -34.98 7.55 52.26
CA ILE A 34 -33.75 8.27 51.91
C ILE A 34 -32.87 7.40 51.01
N ARG A 35 -32.67 6.12 51.35
CA ARG A 35 -31.95 5.17 50.47
C ARG A 35 -32.55 5.11 49.08
N SER A 36 -33.87 4.93 48.97
CA SER A 36 -34.58 4.91 47.69
C SER A 36 -34.42 6.20 46.89
N ILE A 37 -34.38 7.36 47.54
CA ILE A 37 -34.11 8.65 46.87
C ILE A 37 -32.65 8.70 46.38
N THR A 38 -31.70 8.30 47.21
CA THR A 38 -30.27 8.23 46.85
C THR A 38 -30.03 7.28 45.68
N ASP A 39 -30.64 6.09 45.71
CA ASP A 39 -30.49 5.07 44.66
C ASP A 39 -31.07 5.56 43.32
N ARG A 40 -32.24 6.21 43.34
CA ARG A 40 -32.82 6.82 42.14
C ARG A 40 -31.94 7.94 41.58
N TYR A 41 -31.37 8.78 42.46
CA TYR A 41 -30.45 9.84 42.04
C TYR A 41 -29.17 9.26 41.42
N ASN A 42 -28.57 8.26 42.06
CA ASN A 42 -27.37 7.60 41.57
C ASN A 42 -27.61 6.95 40.20
N LYS A 43 -28.74 6.25 40.04
CA LYS A 43 -29.13 5.65 38.75
C LYS A 43 -29.27 6.71 37.64
N MET A 44 -29.99 7.80 37.90
CA MET A 44 -30.14 8.90 36.95
C MET A 44 -28.79 9.55 36.60
N LYS A 45 -27.92 9.75 37.60
CA LYS A 45 -26.58 10.29 37.40
C LYS A 45 -25.71 9.38 36.52
N GLU A 46 -25.82 8.06 36.71
CA GLU A 46 -25.07 7.07 35.93
C GLU A 46 -25.58 6.98 34.49
N GLU A 47 -26.90 7.01 34.28
CA GLU A 47 -27.52 7.11 32.95
C GLU A 47 -27.10 8.39 32.22
N GLN A 48 -27.05 9.52 32.93
CA GLN A 48 -26.58 10.78 32.36
C GLN A 48 -25.09 10.74 32.02
N ASN A 49 -24.25 10.13 32.85
CA ASN A 49 -22.84 9.90 32.55
C ASN A 49 -22.66 9.00 31.31
N GLN A 50 -23.44 7.92 31.17
CA GLN A 50 -23.41 7.05 30.00
C GLN A 50 -23.82 7.79 28.72
N LEU A 51 -24.87 8.60 28.78
CA LEU A 51 -25.29 9.43 27.65
C LEU A 51 -24.20 10.45 27.29
N MET A 52 -23.60 11.11 28.28
CA MET A 52 -22.48 12.03 28.05
C MET A 52 -21.25 11.33 27.46
N ASN A 53 -20.97 10.09 27.85
CA ASN A 53 -19.91 9.27 27.27
C ASN A 53 -20.21 8.90 25.81
N SER A 54 -21.45 8.46 25.52
CA SER A 54 -21.89 8.15 24.15
C SER A 54 -21.87 9.39 23.24
N VAL A 55 -22.31 10.54 23.75
CA VAL A 55 -22.21 11.82 23.03
C VAL A 55 -20.75 12.19 22.80
N SER A 56 -19.87 11.99 23.78
CA SER A 56 -18.43 12.27 23.65
C SER A 56 -17.77 11.37 22.59
N GLU A 57 -18.11 10.08 22.57
CA GLU A 57 -17.65 9.12 21.57
C GLU A 57 -18.15 9.48 20.17
N LEU A 58 -19.43 9.84 20.03
CA LEU A 58 -19.98 10.30 18.76
C LEU A 58 -19.27 11.56 18.26
N GLN A 59 -18.99 12.53 19.14
CA GLN A 59 -18.23 13.73 18.78
C GLN A 59 -16.78 13.40 18.41
N PHE A 60 -16.15 12.44 19.09
CA PHE A 60 -14.83 11.94 18.75
C PHE A 60 -14.82 11.35 17.34
N TRP A 61 -15.69 10.38 17.04
CA TRP A 61 -15.75 9.77 15.70
C TRP A 61 -16.14 10.77 14.60
N LYS A 62 -16.97 11.76 14.92
CA LYS A 62 -17.28 12.86 13.99
C LYS A 62 -16.04 13.68 13.65
N ARG A 63 -15.21 14.01 14.64
CA ARG A 63 -13.94 14.72 14.43
C ARG A 63 -12.96 13.87 13.64
N GLU A 64 -12.85 12.59 13.98
CA GLU A 64 -11.95 11.65 13.30
C GLU A 64 -12.34 11.50 11.82
N ALA A 65 -13.63 11.30 11.54
CA ALA A 65 -14.13 11.24 10.17
C ALA A 65 -13.90 12.54 9.40
N ALA A 66 -14.01 13.70 10.06
CA ALA A 66 -13.71 14.99 9.44
C ALA A 66 -12.20 15.14 9.14
N ALA A 67 -11.32 14.72 10.05
CA ALA A 67 -9.88 14.75 9.86
C ALA A 67 -9.45 13.84 8.70
N LEU A 68 -9.97 12.61 8.64
CA LEU A 68 -9.71 11.68 7.54
C LEU A 68 -10.19 12.23 6.19
N LYS A 69 -11.35 12.88 6.15
CA LYS A 69 -11.85 13.54 4.93
C LYS A 69 -10.91 14.66 4.47
N GLN A 70 -10.38 15.45 5.40
CA GLN A 70 -9.40 16.49 5.08
C GLN A 70 -8.09 15.91 4.54
N GLN A 71 -7.58 14.83 5.15
CA GLN A 71 -6.39 14.13 4.67
C GLN A 71 -6.59 13.55 3.26
N LEU A 72 -7.75 12.95 3.00
CA LEU A 72 -8.09 12.44 1.67
C LEU A 72 -8.12 13.58 0.64
N HIS A 73 -8.78 14.69 0.96
CA HIS A 73 -8.86 15.84 0.06
C HIS A 73 -7.47 16.41 -0.25
N TYR A 74 -6.62 16.56 0.78
CA TYR A 74 -5.24 16.99 0.62
C TYR A 74 -4.45 16.04 -0.29
N LEU A 75 -4.57 14.72 -0.08
CA LEU A 75 -3.87 13.75 -0.91
C LEU A 75 -4.33 13.79 -2.37
N GLN A 76 -5.64 13.95 -2.61
CA GLN A 76 -6.20 14.10 -3.95
C GLN A 76 -5.70 15.37 -4.64
N GLU A 77 -5.63 16.48 -3.92
CA GLU A 77 -5.06 17.74 -4.41
C GLU A 77 -3.58 17.56 -4.78
N CYS A 78 -2.77 16.98 -3.89
CA CYS A 78 -1.37 16.67 -4.19
C CYS A 78 -1.22 15.76 -5.41
N HIS A 79 -2.10 14.77 -5.58
CA HIS A 79 -2.09 13.90 -6.75
C HIS A 79 -2.36 14.67 -8.04
N ARG A 80 -3.41 15.53 -8.07
CA ARG A 80 -3.71 16.40 -9.21
C ARG A 80 -2.53 17.30 -9.55
N GLN A 81 -1.93 17.94 -8.55
CA GLN A 81 -0.76 18.79 -8.74
C GLN A 81 0.43 18.01 -9.31
N LEU A 82 0.73 16.81 -8.80
CA LEU A 82 1.76 15.93 -9.36
C LEU A 82 1.47 15.50 -10.80
N MET A 83 0.20 15.45 -11.20
CA MET A 83 -0.24 15.21 -12.57
C MET A 83 -0.23 16.47 -13.45
N GLY A 84 0.11 17.64 -12.90
CA GLY A 84 0.13 18.92 -13.60
C GLY A 84 -1.24 19.59 -13.70
N GLU A 85 -2.22 19.15 -12.92
CA GLU A 85 -3.57 19.68 -12.88
C GLU A 85 -3.75 20.67 -11.71
N GLU A 86 -4.70 21.60 -11.82
CA GLU A 86 -5.08 22.55 -10.75
C GLU A 86 -3.91 23.32 -10.09
N LEU A 87 -2.90 23.69 -10.88
CA LEU A 87 -1.70 24.41 -10.39
C LEU A 87 -1.95 25.89 -10.05
N SER A 88 -3.17 26.39 -10.32
CA SER A 88 -3.55 27.78 -10.00
C SER A 88 -3.57 27.99 -8.49
N GLY A 89 -2.76 28.93 -7.99
CA GLY A 89 -2.68 29.25 -6.56
C GLY A 89 -1.39 28.78 -5.88
N LEU A 90 -0.58 27.96 -6.56
CA LEU A 90 0.79 27.67 -6.15
C LEU A 90 1.69 28.89 -6.40
N SER A 91 2.63 29.13 -5.48
CA SER A 91 3.67 30.14 -5.70
C SER A 91 4.71 29.61 -6.69
N VAL A 92 5.53 30.52 -7.25
CA VAL A 92 6.68 30.14 -8.09
C VAL A 92 7.61 29.18 -7.36
N LYS A 93 7.78 29.35 -6.05
CA LYS A 93 8.63 28.47 -5.25
C LYS A 93 8.04 27.07 -5.11
N ASP A 94 6.73 26.97 -4.94
CA ASP A 94 6.04 25.67 -4.85
C ASP A 94 6.10 24.93 -6.18
N LEU A 95 5.90 25.63 -7.30
CA LEU A 95 6.05 25.07 -8.65
C LEU A 95 7.47 24.55 -8.90
N GLN A 96 8.50 25.30 -8.53
CA GLN A 96 9.89 24.84 -8.65
C GLN A 96 10.17 23.59 -7.80
N ASN A 97 9.61 23.52 -6.59
CA ASN A 97 9.77 22.35 -5.74
C ASN A 97 9.06 21.12 -6.35
N LEU A 98 7.86 21.31 -6.89
CA LEU A 98 7.09 20.27 -7.58
C LEU A 98 7.83 19.75 -8.82
N GLU A 99 8.33 20.66 -9.66
CA GLU A 99 9.14 20.33 -10.83
C GLU A 99 10.39 19.53 -10.43
N SER A 100 11.13 19.99 -9.42
CA SER A 100 12.31 19.30 -8.92
C SER A 100 11.98 17.89 -8.41
N GLN A 101 10.86 17.72 -7.70
CA GLN A 101 10.41 16.41 -7.22
C GLN A 101 10.07 15.46 -8.39
N LEU A 102 9.38 15.96 -9.42
CA LEU A 102 9.04 15.20 -10.61
C LEU A 102 10.30 14.84 -11.42
N GLU A 103 11.24 15.77 -11.57
CA GLU A 103 12.50 15.55 -12.27
C GLU A 103 13.34 14.46 -11.57
N MET A 104 13.50 14.56 -10.25
CA MET A 104 14.23 13.58 -9.45
C MET A 104 13.62 12.18 -9.55
N SER A 105 12.30 12.08 -9.40
CA SER A 105 11.59 10.80 -9.48
C SER A 105 11.66 10.20 -10.88
N LEU A 106 11.49 11.01 -11.93
CA LEU A 106 11.61 10.58 -13.33
C LEU A 106 13.03 10.09 -13.64
N LYS A 107 14.06 10.81 -13.17
CA LYS A 107 15.45 10.38 -13.29
C LYS A 107 15.67 9.03 -12.61
N GLY A 108 15.14 8.84 -11.40
CA GLY A 108 15.20 7.56 -10.69
C GLY A 108 14.55 6.41 -11.47
N VAL A 109 13.36 6.64 -12.04
CA VAL A 109 12.67 5.66 -12.88
C VAL A 109 13.49 5.32 -14.13
N ARG A 110 14.06 6.32 -14.80
CA ARG A 110 14.91 6.12 -16.01
C ARG A 110 16.14 5.30 -15.69
N VAL A 111 16.88 5.66 -14.64
CA VAL A 111 18.08 4.92 -14.20
C VAL A 111 17.74 3.46 -13.89
N LYS A 112 16.63 3.20 -13.19
CA LYS A 112 16.21 1.83 -12.89
C LYS A 112 15.86 1.05 -14.16
N LYS A 113 15.11 1.65 -15.08
CA LYS A 113 14.76 1.03 -16.37
C LYS A 113 16.01 0.73 -17.21
N GLU A 114 16.92 1.69 -17.32
CA GLU A 114 18.18 1.53 -18.05
C GLU A 114 19.03 0.40 -17.47
N LYS A 115 19.16 0.35 -16.13
CA LYS A 115 19.86 -0.74 -15.46
C LYS A 115 19.22 -2.10 -15.78
N THR A 116 17.90 -2.24 -15.60
CA THR A 116 17.20 -3.49 -15.88
C THR A 116 17.36 -3.95 -17.33
N LEU A 117 17.20 -3.04 -18.29
CA LEU A 117 17.37 -3.36 -19.71
C LEU A 117 18.83 -3.70 -20.06
N SER A 118 19.79 -2.99 -19.48
CA SER A 118 21.22 -3.29 -19.66
C SER A 118 21.55 -4.68 -19.11
N ASP A 119 21.06 -5.00 -17.91
CA ASP A 119 21.25 -6.31 -17.30
C ASP A 119 20.68 -7.41 -18.20
N GLU A 120 19.44 -7.26 -18.70
CA GLU A 120 18.79 -8.20 -19.62
C GLU A 120 19.57 -8.37 -20.95
N ILE A 121 20.06 -7.27 -21.54
CA ILE A 121 20.90 -7.32 -22.75
C ILE A 121 22.17 -8.13 -22.49
N THR A 122 22.83 -7.91 -21.35
CA THR A 122 24.06 -8.63 -21.02
C THR A 122 23.81 -10.13 -20.81
N GLU A 123 22.72 -10.48 -20.12
CA GLU A 123 22.31 -11.88 -19.92
C GLU A 123 22.03 -12.58 -21.25
N LEU A 124 21.22 -11.95 -22.11
CA LEU A 124 20.89 -12.49 -23.43
C LEU A 124 22.15 -12.65 -24.31
N LYS A 125 23.08 -11.70 -24.24
CA LYS A 125 24.36 -11.79 -24.95
C LYS A 125 25.19 -12.96 -24.45
N GLN A 126 25.27 -13.17 -23.14
CA GLN A 126 25.99 -14.31 -22.56
C GLN A 126 25.37 -15.64 -23.00
N LYS A 127 24.03 -15.75 -22.92
CA LYS A 127 23.30 -16.94 -23.37
C LYS A 127 23.49 -17.21 -24.87
N GLY A 128 23.44 -16.18 -25.70
CA GLY A 128 23.70 -16.27 -27.14
C GLY A 128 25.10 -16.78 -27.45
N ASN A 129 26.12 -16.24 -26.74
CA ASN A 129 27.49 -16.69 -26.88
C ASN A 129 27.68 -18.14 -26.44
N HIS A 130 27.05 -18.54 -25.34
CA HIS A 130 27.10 -19.91 -24.83
C HIS A 130 26.51 -20.91 -25.84
N MET A 131 25.29 -20.66 -26.33
CA MET A 131 24.68 -21.52 -27.36
C MET A 131 25.50 -21.56 -28.66
N HIS A 132 26.14 -20.45 -29.03
CA HIS A 132 27.01 -20.42 -30.20
C HIS A 132 28.23 -21.34 -30.01
N GLN A 133 28.87 -21.30 -28.83
CA GLN A 133 29.99 -22.18 -28.49
C GLN A 133 29.58 -23.66 -28.52
N GLU A 134 28.43 -24.00 -27.91
CA GLU A 134 27.89 -25.37 -27.94
C GLU A 134 27.62 -25.85 -29.37
N ASN A 135 27.00 -25.00 -30.21
CA ASN A 135 26.75 -25.35 -31.61
C ASN A 135 28.05 -25.60 -32.38
N VAL A 136 29.08 -24.77 -32.20
CA VAL A 136 30.39 -24.97 -32.82
C VAL A 136 31.00 -26.31 -32.38
N GLU A 137 30.90 -26.65 -31.10
CA GLU A 137 31.39 -27.94 -30.60
C GLU A 137 30.62 -29.13 -31.18
N LEU A 138 29.29 -29.04 -31.24
CA LEU A 138 28.44 -30.07 -31.83
C LEU A 138 28.76 -30.29 -33.31
N TYR A 139 28.96 -29.22 -34.09
CA TYR A 139 29.39 -29.36 -35.49
C TYR A 139 30.75 -30.05 -35.62
N LYS A 140 31.72 -29.69 -34.76
CA LYS A 140 33.03 -30.34 -34.75
C LYS A 140 32.93 -31.85 -34.43
N ARG A 141 32.10 -32.22 -33.45
CA ARG A 141 31.85 -33.63 -33.10
C ARG A 141 31.18 -34.37 -34.25
N LEU A 142 30.17 -33.77 -34.88
CA LEU A 142 29.45 -34.35 -36.01
C LEU A 142 30.37 -34.60 -37.21
N ASP A 143 31.25 -33.65 -37.52
CA ASP A 143 32.25 -33.82 -38.59
C ASP A 143 33.26 -34.94 -38.27
N MET A 144 33.65 -35.09 -37.00
CA MET A 144 34.51 -36.18 -36.55
C MET A 144 33.83 -37.54 -36.71
N THR A 145 32.59 -37.67 -36.23
CA THR A 145 31.79 -38.90 -36.37
C THR A 145 31.54 -39.25 -37.83
N ARG A 146 31.31 -38.26 -38.72
CA ARG A 146 31.18 -38.49 -40.16
C ARG A 146 32.46 -39.08 -40.77
N LYS A 147 33.62 -38.56 -40.40
CA LYS A 147 34.92 -39.07 -40.86
C LYS A 147 35.15 -40.51 -40.38
N GLU A 148 34.93 -40.76 -39.08
CA GLU A 148 35.07 -42.10 -38.50
C GLU A 148 34.12 -43.10 -39.18
N ASN A 149 32.86 -42.74 -39.39
CA ASN A 149 31.90 -43.61 -40.10
C ASN A 149 32.32 -43.90 -41.54
N ALA A 150 32.87 -42.91 -42.27
CA ALA A 150 33.37 -43.12 -43.62
C ALA A 150 34.58 -44.07 -43.65
N GLU A 151 35.50 -43.93 -42.69
CA GLU A 151 36.63 -44.85 -42.53
C GLU A 151 36.19 -46.28 -42.19
N LEU A 152 35.19 -46.43 -41.31
CA LEU A 152 34.60 -47.73 -40.98
C LEU A 152 33.91 -48.37 -42.18
N GLN A 153 33.14 -47.60 -42.97
CA GLN A 153 32.53 -48.10 -44.21
C GLN A 153 33.57 -48.58 -45.22
N MET A 154 34.65 -47.81 -45.40
CA MET A 154 35.79 -48.21 -46.24
C MET A 154 36.42 -49.54 -45.80
N LYS A 155 36.58 -49.75 -44.49
CA LYS A 155 37.14 -50.99 -43.93
C LYS A 155 36.18 -52.18 -44.05
N ALA A 156 34.88 -51.95 -43.93
CA ALA A 156 33.87 -53.01 -43.96
C ALA A 156 33.54 -53.51 -45.37
N TYR A 157 33.52 -52.63 -46.37
CA TYR A 157 33.03 -52.94 -47.72
C TYR A 157 34.07 -52.77 -48.84
N GLY A 158 35.30 -52.30 -48.54
CA GLY A 158 36.33 -52.01 -49.54
C GLY A 158 36.01 -50.75 -50.39
N PRO A 159 36.82 -50.41 -51.41
CA PRO A 159 36.53 -49.31 -52.31
C PRO A 159 35.27 -49.60 -53.14
N MET A 160 34.17 -48.97 -52.75
CA MET A 160 32.94 -48.94 -53.55
C MET A 160 33.13 -47.89 -54.64
N GLU A 161 33.19 -48.31 -55.92
CA GLU A 161 33.10 -47.40 -57.05
C GLU A 161 31.72 -46.73 -57.03
N ILE A 162 31.69 -45.42 -56.74
CA ILE A 162 30.47 -44.64 -56.75
C ILE A 162 30.22 -44.20 -58.19
N ASP A 163 29.38 -44.95 -58.90
CA ASP A 163 28.75 -44.45 -60.11
C ASP A 163 27.90 -43.22 -59.74
N LYS A 164 28.17 -42.09 -60.41
CA LYS A 164 27.62 -40.76 -60.11
C LYS A 164 26.11 -40.60 -60.43
N THR A 165 25.36 -41.68 -60.46
CA THR A 165 23.96 -41.69 -60.88
C THR A 165 23.13 -42.43 -59.86
N SER A 166 22.30 -41.66 -59.14
CA SER A 166 21.17 -42.14 -58.33
C SER A 166 21.49 -42.51 -56.87
N SER A 167 21.61 -41.49 -56.03
CA SER A 167 21.23 -41.60 -54.61
C SER A 167 20.57 -40.30 -54.17
N SER A 168 19.28 -40.22 -54.50
CA SER A 168 18.32 -39.31 -53.89
C SER A 168 18.15 -39.67 -52.41
N SER A 169 19.07 -39.20 -51.58
CA SER A 169 18.83 -38.93 -50.17
C SER A 169 19.52 -37.61 -49.91
N GLN A 170 18.72 -36.56 -49.77
CA GLN A 170 19.11 -35.16 -49.62
C GLN A 170 20.45 -35.03 -48.86
N GLN A 171 21.55 -34.96 -49.61
CA GLN A 171 22.81 -34.49 -49.11
C GLN A 171 22.58 -33.00 -48.86
N PHE A 172 22.21 -32.65 -47.62
CA PHE A 172 22.24 -31.27 -47.19
C PHE A 172 23.68 -30.80 -47.36
N THR A 173 23.93 -30.05 -48.43
CA THR A 173 25.14 -29.27 -48.66
C THR A 173 25.20 -28.19 -47.57
N ILE A 174 25.66 -28.57 -46.38
CA ILE A 174 25.94 -27.64 -45.27
C ILE A 174 27.25 -26.87 -45.55
N THR A 175 27.91 -27.13 -46.67
CA THR A 175 29.16 -26.47 -47.08
C THR A 175 29.00 -24.98 -47.40
N ASN A 176 27.77 -24.45 -47.53
CA ASN A 176 27.50 -23.03 -47.80
C ASN A 176 26.87 -22.27 -46.62
N ARG A 177 27.24 -22.58 -45.38
CA ARG A 177 26.63 -21.98 -44.16
C ARG A 177 27.63 -21.32 -43.19
N TYR A 178 28.91 -21.21 -43.53
CA TYR A 178 29.89 -20.54 -42.66
C TYR A 178 29.78 -19.01 -42.64
N SER A 179 28.81 -18.43 -43.36
CA SER A 179 28.29 -17.09 -43.02
C SER A 179 27.09 -17.26 -42.08
N MET A 180 27.37 -17.61 -40.81
CA MET A 180 26.38 -17.35 -39.77
C MET A 180 26.41 -15.84 -39.50
N PRO A 181 25.28 -15.12 -39.64
CA PRO A 181 25.25 -13.71 -39.33
C PRO A 181 25.66 -13.55 -37.86
N ALA A 182 26.68 -12.74 -37.61
CA ALA A 182 26.96 -12.29 -36.26
C ALA A 182 25.66 -11.68 -35.73
N LEU A 183 25.07 -12.29 -34.69
CA LEU A 183 23.95 -11.72 -33.96
C LEU A 183 24.48 -10.52 -33.18
N GLN A 184 24.84 -9.46 -33.90
CA GLN A 184 25.12 -8.16 -33.33
C GLN A 184 23.78 -7.63 -32.82
N LEU A 185 23.60 -7.72 -31.50
CA LEU A 185 22.66 -6.86 -30.79
C LEU A 185 22.95 -5.43 -31.25
N ARG A 186 22.05 -4.87 -32.06
CA ARG A 186 22.11 -3.48 -32.51
C ARG A 186 22.17 -2.62 -31.25
N GLN A 187 23.32 -2.01 -30.99
CA GLN A 187 23.46 -1.09 -29.86
C GLN A 187 22.43 0.04 -30.02
N PRO A 188 21.84 0.53 -28.92
CA PRO A 188 21.06 1.75 -28.98
C PRO A 188 21.98 2.87 -29.48
N GLN A 189 21.68 3.38 -30.67
CA GLN A 189 22.31 4.59 -31.17
C GLN A 189 22.08 5.71 -30.14
N PRO A 190 23.10 6.52 -29.80
CA PRO A 190 22.85 7.73 -29.01
C PRO A 190 21.91 8.61 -29.84
N GLN A 191 20.65 8.73 -29.42
CA GLN A 191 19.80 9.78 -29.93
C GLN A 191 20.34 11.09 -29.36
N ASN A 192 21.12 11.79 -30.20
CA ASN A 192 21.38 13.20 -30.00
C ASN A 192 20.03 13.90 -29.99
N ASN A 193 19.63 14.35 -28.81
CA ASN A 193 18.48 15.22 -28.61
C ASN A 193 18.85 16.61 -29.16
N GLU A 194 18.90 16.75 -30.48
CA GLU A 194 18.73 18.06 -31.10
C GLU A 194 17.23 18.27 -31.32
N THR A 195 16.60 18.93 -30.35
CA THR A 195 15.25 19.48 -30.47
C THR A 195 15.23 20.41 -31.69
N PRO A 196 14.48 20.13 -32.77
CA PRO A 196 14.31 21.10 -33.83
C PRO A 196 13.48 22.26 -33.26
N GLY A 197 14.08 23.45 -33.23
CA GLY A 197 13.42 24.66 -32.77
C GLY A 197 12.07 24.84 -33.46
N ILE A 198 11.02 24.93 -32.66
CA ILE A 198 9.66 25.25 -33.10
C ILE A 198 9.74 26.67 -33.69
N LYS A 199 9.73 26.76 -35.02
CA LYS A 199 9.60 28.03 -35.74
C LYS A 199 8.15 28.48 -35.60
N LEU A 200 7.85 29.26 -34.57
CA LEU A 200 6.58 29.97 -34.42
C LEU A 200 6.46 30.98 -35.57
N GLY A 201 5.76 30.59 -36.63
CA GLY A 201 5.36 31.48 -37.71
C GLY A 201 4.30 32.45 -37.23
N LEU A 202 4.72 33.56 -36.63
CA LEU A 202 3.91 34.76 -36.53
C LEU A 202 4.31 35.69 -37.68
N GLN A 203 3.60 35.57 -38.79
CA GLN A 203 3.60 36.59 -39.83
C GLN A 203 2.63 37.68 -39.37
N LEU A 204 3.16 38.77 -38.83
CA LEU A 204 2.39 40.01 -38.68
C LEU A 204 2.25 40.62 -40.07
N GLN A 205 1.01 40.80 -40.52
CA GLN A 205 0.63 41.67 -41.61
C GLN A 205 -0.04 42.92 -41.04
#